data_AF-A0A7Y4ZM73-F1
#
_entry.id   AF-A0A7Y4ZM73-F1
#
_cell.length_a   1.000
_cell.length_b   1.000
_cell.length_c   1.000
_cell.angle_alpha   90.00
_cell.angle_beta   90.00
_cell.angle_gamma   90.00
#
_symmetry.space_group_name_H-M   'P 1'
#
loop_
_entity.id
_entity.type
_entity.pdbx_description
1 polymer ?
#
loop_
_entity_poly.entity_id
_entity_poly.type
_entity_poly.pdbx_seq_one_letter_code
_entity_poly.pdbx_strand_id
1 'polypeptide(L)'
;MKRAAASIVVVLGALAAVAACDDPVSHIFRARQYDPVRGCLGGNVSVDVLEGPDPGSACAPTCLIGRSPLLIDTAEIIYVTTACPPLPPSFDVSGKRPECAQALAALKRADACNVDGGSTNPPVDGGSDAAPDAPAVTDGGADASDAGNTNDASDASTDASDAADGI
;
A
#
# COMPACT_ATOMS: atom_id res chain seq x y z
N MET A 1 -7.03 -72.99 49.55
CA MET A 1 -7.95 -73.01 48.39
C MET A 1 -7.71 -71.72 47.61
N LYS A 2 -7.37 -71.87 46.32
CA LYS A 2 -6.99 -70.83 45.37
C LYS A 2 -8.19 -69.91 45.07
N ARG A 3 -7.98 -68.59 45.08
CA ARG A 3 -8.78 -67.67 44.27
C ARG A 3 -7.83 -66.85 43.43
N ALA A 4 -7.93 -67.13 42.13
CA ALA A 4 -7.07 -66.68 41.07
C ALA A 4 -7.47 -65.28 40.59
N ALA A 5 -6.45 -64.62 40.04
CA ALA A 5 -6.45 -63.39 39.27
C ALA A 5 -7.73 -63.13 38.47
N ALA A 6 -8.28 -61.92 38.63
CA ALA A 6 -9.25 -61.35 37.72
C ALA A 6 -8.82 -59.93 37.37
N SER A 7 -8.50 -59.75 36.09
CA SER A 7 -8.76 -58.54 35.30
C SER A 7 -7.83 -57.33 35.50
N ILE A 8 -6.63 -57.41 34.92
CA ILE A 8 -5.79 -56.25 34.54
C ILE A 8 -5.68 -56.22 33.01
N VAL A 9 -6.75 -55.85 32.28
CA VAL A 9 -6.70 -55.65 30.81
C VAL A 9 -7.71 -54.57 30.36
N VAL A 10 -7.71 -53.36 30.92
CA VAL A 10 -8.51 -52.24 30.35
C VAL A 10 -7.88 -50.84 30.61
N VAL A 11 -6.55 -50.68 30.49
CA VAL A 11 -5.91 -49.34 30.65
C VAL A 11 -4.96 -48.99 29.49
N LEU A 12 -4.88 -49.81 28.44
CA LEU A 12 -3.97 -49.56 27.30
C LEU A 12 -4.63 -49.00 26.03
N GLY A 13 -5.90 -48.59 26.08
CA GLY A 13 -6.65 -48.11 24.91
C GLY A 13 -6.82 -46.59 24.78
N ALA A 14 -6.51 -45.82 25.83
CA ALA A 14 -6.86 -44.39 25.90
C ALA A 14 -5.71 -43.42 25.55
N LEU A 15 -4.49 -43.91 25.29
CA LEU A 15 -3.33 -43.05 25.01
C LEU A 15 -3.04 -42.81 23.50
N ALA A 16 -3.81 -43.40 22.58
CA ALA A 16 -3.53 -43.31 21.14
C ALA A 16 -4.31 -42.21 20.40
N ALA A 17 -5.13 -41.40 21.08
CA ALA A 17 -6.01 -40.41 20.45
C ALA A 17 -5.46 -38.97 20.41
N VAL A 18 -4.18 -38.75 20.74
CA VAL A 18 -3.54 -37.41 20.73
C VAL A 18 -2.67 -37.13 19.49
N ALA A 19 -2.68 -38.01 18.48
CA ALA A 19 -1.76 -37.94 17.35
C ALA A 19 -2.33 -37.38 16.03
N ALA A 20 -3.43 -36.61 16.05
CA ALA A 20 -4.01 -36.11 14.79
C ALA A 20 -4.68 -34.73 14.86
N CYS A 21 -4.26 -33.86 15.78
CA CYS A 21 -4.49 -32.41 15.63
C CYS A 21 -3.20 -31.77 15.11
N ASP A 22 -2.80 -32.12 13.89
CA ASP A 22 -1.91 -31.23 13.12
C ASP A 22 -2.80 -30.08 12.64
N ASP A 23 -3.03 -29.10 13.51
CA ASP A 23 -3.66 -27.85 13.12
C ASP A 23 -2.81 -27.27 11.99
N PRO A 24 -3.38 -27.02 10.79
CA PRO A 24 -2.61 -26.45 9.70
C PRO A 24 -2.07 -25.11 10.18
N VAL A 25 -0.75 -25.03 10.31
CA VAL A 25 -0.06 -23.79 10.66
C VAL A 25 -0.45 -22.81 9.56
N SER A 26 -1.21 -21.79 9.93
CA SER A 26 -1.60 -20.71 9.03
C SER A 26 -1.11 -19.40 9.63
N HIS A 27 -0.85 -18.42 8.77
CA HIS A 27 -0.41 -17.11 9.20
C HIS A 27 -1.17 -16.00 8.46
N ILE A 28 -1.20 -14.84 9.09
CA ILE A 28 -1.86 -13.66 8.53
C ILE A 28 -0.86 -12.98 7.59
N PHE A 29 -1.24 -12.88 6.32
CA PHE A 29 -0.49 -12.09 5.36
C PHE A 29 -0.81 -10.60 5.53
N ARG A 30 0.22 -9.81 5.81
CA ARG A 30 0.09 -8.37 6.07
C ARG A 30 0.69 -7.55 4.93
N ALA A 31 0.02 -6.45 4.62
CA ALA A 31 0.51 -5.46 3.67
C ALA A 31 0.04 -4.06 4.07
N ARG A 32 0.57 -3.03 3.41
CA ARG A 32 0.15 -1.65 3.57
C ARG A 32 -0.61 -1.21 2.33
N GLN A 33 -1.81 -0.68 2.50
CA GLN A 33 -2.60 -0.15 1.39
C GLN A 33 -2.00 1.17 0.90
N TYR A 34 -1.83 1.31 -0.41
CA TYR A 34 -1.44 2.57 -1.04
C TYR A 34 -2.67 3.42 -1.33
N ASP A 35 -2.61 4.68 -0.95
CA ASP A 35 -3.62 5.69 -1.28
C ASP A 35 -3.10 6.51 -2.47
N PRO A 36 -3.64 6.33 -3.69
CA PRO A 36 -3.14 7.03 -4.87
C PRO A 36 -3.49 8.52 -4.88
N VAL A 37 -4.51 8.94 -4.11
CA VAL A 37 -4.90 10.36 -4.02
C VAL A 37 -3.91 11.11 -3.15
N ARG A 38 -3.47 10.50 -2.05
CA ARG A 38 -2.54 11.11 -1.09
C ARG A 38 -1.07 10.75 -1.32
N GLY A 39 -0.78 9.76 -2.16
CA GLY A 39 0.59 9.33 -2.47
C GLY A 39 1.34 8.65 -1.31
N CYS A 40 0.61 8.14 -0.32
CA CYS A 40 1.13 7.60 0.94
C CYS A 40 0.65 6.16 1.19
N LEU A 41 1.27 5.49 2.16
CA LEU A 41 0.87 4.14 2.59
C LEU A 41 0.10 4.19 3.92
N GLY A 42 -1.04 3.51 3.96
CA GLY A 42 -1.77 3.28 5.21
C GLY A 42 -1.00 2.41 6.21
N GLY A 43 -1.67 2.10 7.32
CA GLY A 43 -1.18 1.14 8.31
C GLY A 43 -1.08 -0.28 7.74
N ASN A 44 -0.45 -1.17 8.50
CA ASN A 44 -0.45 -2.60 8.17
C ASN A 44 -1.86 -3.17 8.35
N VAL A 45 -2.39 -3.76 7.29
CA VAL A 45 -3.69 -4.44 7.27
C VAL A 45 -3.49 -5.92 6.97
N SER A 46 -4.40 -6.74 7.48
CA SER A 46 -4.50 -8.16 7.11
C SER A 46 -5.17 -8.24 5.76
N VAL A 47 -4.50 -8.84 4.77
CA VAL A 47 -5.03 -8.98 3.42
C VAL A 47 -5.57 -10.38 3.18
N ASP A 48 -4.87 -11.40 3.69
CA ASP A 48 -5.25 -12.80 3.52
C ASP A 48 -4.72 -13.67 4.67
N VAL A 49 -5.15 -14.93 4.71
CA VAL A 49 -4.61 -15.98 5.59
C VAL A 49 -4.01 -17.07 4.71
N LEU A 50 -2.71 -17.31 4.86
CA LEU A 50 -1.98 -18.28 4.06
C LEU A 50 -1.68 -19.54 4.86
N GLU A 51 -1.67 -20.67 4.16
CA GLU A 51 -1.21 -21.94 4.70
C GLU A 51 0.31 -21.96 4.82
N GLY A 52 0.81 -22.49 5.92
CA GLY A 52 2.22 -22.59 6.26
C GLY A 52 2.68 -21.65 7.38
N PRO A 53 3.91 -21.84 7.89
CA PRO A 53 4.53 -20.94 8.85
C PRO A 53 4.78 -19.55 8.25
N ASP A 54 4.82 -18.52 9.10
CA ASP A 54 5.14 -17.15 8.68
C ASP A 54 6.58 -17.09 8.14
N PRO A 55 6.78 -16.74 6.85
CA PRO A 55 8.10 -16.69 6.24
C PRO A 55 8.89 -15.42 6.62
N GLY A 56 8.27 -14.47 7.35
CA GLY A 56 8.87 -13.22 7.79
C GLY A 56 8.71 -12.06 6.81
N SER A 57 9.25 -10.90 7.18
CA SER A 57 9.01 -9.60 6.51
C SER A 57 10.26 -8.87 6.01
N ALA A 58 11.36 -9.61 5.83
CA ALA A 58 12.66 -9.07 5.40
C ALA A 58 12.93 -9.23 3.89
N CYS A 59 11.89 -9.52 3.09
CA CYS A 59 12.03 -9.68 1.65
C CYS A 59 11.95 -8.35 0.89
N ALA A 60 12.34 -8.39 -0.38
CA ALA A 60 12.28 -7.22 -1.24
C ALA A 60 10.83 -6.68 -1.33
N PRO A 61 10.64 -5.35 -1.28
CA PRO A 61 9.33 -4.74 -1.45
C PRO A 61 8.63 -5.21 -2.73
N THR A 62 7.39 -5.69 -2.58
CA THR A 62 6.57 -6.18 -3.68
C THR A 62 5.24 -5.43 -3.70
N CYS A 63 4.83 -5.05 -4.91
CA CYS A 63 3.52 -4.46 -5.17
C CYS A 63 2.50 -5.55 -5.48
N LEU A 64 1.34 -5.47 -4.86
CA LEU A 64 0.24 -6.41 -4.99
C LEU A 64 -0.97 -5.61 -5.49
N ILE A 65 -1.54 -6.00 -6.61
CA ILE A 65 -2.74 -5.36 -7.15
C ILE A 65 -3.85 -6.40 -7.23
N GLY A 66 -4.97 -6.12 -6.60
CA GLY A 66 -6.08 -7.05 -6.56
C GLY A 66 -7.32 -6.44 -5.95
N ARG A 67 -8.36 -7.26 -5.85
CA ARG A 67 -9.59 -6.86 -5.15
C ARG A 67 -9.50 -7.30 -3.71
N SER A 68 -9.86 -6.42 -2.78
CA SER A 68 -10.05 -6.87 -1.41
C SER A 68 -11.33 -7.71 -1.35
N PRO A 69 -11.29 -8.92 -0.77
CA PRO A 69 -12.50 -9.70 -0.55
C PRO A 69 -13.46 -9.03 0.45
N LEU A 70 -12.99 -8.02 1.20
CA LEU A 70 -13.76 -7.31 2.21
C LEU A 70 -14.52 -6.09 1.66
N LEU A 71 -14.14 -5.58 0.49
CA LEU A 71 -14.84 -4.45 -0.13
C LEU A 71 -15.81 -4.97 -1.20
N ILE A 72 -17.08 -4.57 -1.08
CA ILE A 72 -18.14 -4.91 -2.04
C ILE A 72 -17.90 -4.19 -3.37
N ASP A 73 -17.18 -3.07 -3.33
CA ASP A 73 -16.81 -2.29 -4.49
C ASP A 73 -15.68 -3.00 -5.25
N THR A 74 -15.91 -3.29 -6.52
CA THR A 74 -14.99 -4.01 -7.42
C THR A 74 -13.68 -3.26 -7.74
N ALA A 75 -13.38 -2.20 -7.00
CA ALA A 75 -12.20 -1.38 -7.22
C ALA A 75 -10.93 -2.20 -6.93
N GLU A 76 -9.95 -2.08 -7.82
CA GLU A 76 -8.61 -2.58 -7.55
C GLU A 76 -7.97 -1.75 -6.43
N ILE A 77 -7.36 -2.46 -5.49
CA ILE A 77 -6.60 -1.88 -4.40
C ILE A 77 -5.14 -2.27 -4.60
N ILE A 78 -4.29 -1.29 -4.36
CA ILE A 78 -2.84 -1.46 -4.44
C ILE A 78 -2.33 -1.64 -3.02
N TYR A 79 -1.61 -2.73 -2.80
CA TYR A 79 -0.91 -3.00 -1.55
C TYR A 79 0.59 -3.09 -1.80
N VAL A 80 1.36 -2.77 -0.77
CA VAL A 80 2.80 -2.97 -0.75
C VAL A 80 3.17 -3.82 0.45
N THR A 81 4.00 -4.84 0.23
CA THR A 81 4.49 -5.73 1.28
C THR A 81 5.99 -5.90 1.21
N THR A 82 6.60 -6.27 2.34
CA THR A 82 7.96 -6.83 2.42
C THR A 82 7.94 -8.29 2.89
N ALA A 83 6.74 -8.90 2.95
CA ALA A 83 6.57 -10.30 3.29
C ALA A 83 7.25 -11.20 2.26
N CYS A 84 7.82 -12.30 2.76
CA CYS A 84 8.44 -13.30 1.92
C CYS A 84 7.38 -14.22 1.28
N PRO A 85 7.66 -14.82 0.10
CA PRO A 85 6.77 -15.80 -0.51
C PRO A 85 6.46 -16.98 0.43
N PRO A 86 5.26 -17.60 0.34
CA PRO A 86 4.26 -17.44 -0.72
C PRO A 86 3.42 -16.16 -0.61
N LEU A 87 3.06 -15.58 -1.76
CA LEU A 87 2.16 -14.43 -1.84
C LEU A 87 0.73 -14.91 -2.15
N PRO A 88 -0.32 -14.18 -1.72
CA PRO A 88 -1.70 -14.56 -2.01
C PRO A 88 -1.96 -14.68 -3.52
N PRO A 89 -2.59 -15.78 -4.00
CA PRO A 89 -2.74 -16.07 -5.42
C PRO A 89 -3.75 -15.16 -6.14
N SER A 90 -4.58 -14.42 -5.39
CA SER A 90 -5.61 -13.52 -5.90
C SER A 90 -5.08 -12.15 -6.33
N PHE A 91 -3.78 -11.87 -6.15
CA PHE A 91 -3.15 -10.59 -6.46
C PHE A 91 -2.19 -10.70 -7.63
N ASP A 92 -2.21 -9.69 -8.50
CA ASP A 92 -1.16 -9.47 -9.50
C ASP A 92 0.11 -8.94 -8.81
N VAL A 93 1.19 -9.69 -8.96
CA VAL A 93 2.54 -9.40 -8.43
C VAL A 93 3.54 -9.06 -9.54
N SER A 94 3.07 -8.87 -10.77
CA SER A 94 3.93 -8.63 -11.93
C SER A 94 4.76 -7.36 -11.82
N GLY A 95 4.31 -6.38 -11.02
CA GLY A 95 4.96 -5.08 -10.84
C GLY A 95 4.97 -4.21 -12.10
N LYS A 96 4.25 -4.61 -13.17
CA LYS A 96 4.25 -3.91 -14.46
C LYS A 96 3.36 -2.67 -14.49
N ARG A 97 2.47 -2.56 -13.51
CA ARG A 97 1.50 -1.47 -13.41
C ARG A 97 2.18 -0.17 -12.93
N PRO A 98 1.92 0.98 -13.57
CA PRO A 98 2.59 2.24 -13.25
C PRO A 98 2.36 2.68 -11.80
N GLU A 99 1.23 2.28 -11.20
CA GLU A 99 0.88 2.59 -9.81
C GLU A 99 1.84 1.91 -8.81
N CYS A 100 2.42 0.77 -9.18
CA CYS A 100 3.41 0.08 -8.35
C CYS A 100 4.67 0.91 -8.16
N ALA A 101 5.11 1.66 -9.17
CA ALA A 101 6.30 2.51 -9.04
C ALA A 101 6.07 3.60 -7.97
N GLN A 102 4.88 4.20 -7.95
CA GLN A 102 4.53 5.22 -6.97
C GLN A 102 4.39 4.63 -5.57
N ALA A 103 3.72 3.48 -5.44
CA ALA A 103 3.53 2.82 -4.16
C ALA A 103 4.86 2.35 -3.53
N LEU A 104 5.78 1.82 -4.34
CA LEU A 104 7.12 1.44 -3.90
C LEU A 104 7.98 2.67 -3.55
N ALA A 105 7.82 3.79 -4.27
CA ALA A 105 8.47 5.05 -3.92
C ALA A 105 7.97 5.58 -2.56
N ALA A 106 6.66 5.51 -2.29
CA ALA A 106 6.09 5.86 -0.98
C ALA A 106 6.66 4.99 0.14
N LEU A 107 6.82 3.67 -0.09
CA LEU A 107 7.48 2.80 0.87
C LEU A 107 8.93 3.23 1.14
N LYS A 108 9.69 3.55 0.09
CA LYS A 108 11.09 3.99 0.20
C LYS A 108 11.23 5.31 0.98
N ARG A 109 10.26 6.21 0.85
CA ARG A 109 10.17 7.45 1.65
C ARG A 109 9.73 7.23 3.09
N ALA A 110 9.32 6.00 3.45
CA ALA A 110 8.63 5.67 4.68
C ALA A 110 7.36 6.53 4.89
N ASP A 111 6.68 6.86 3.79
CA ASP A 111 5.55 7.78 3.80
C ASP A 111 4.27 7.10 4.27
N ALA A 112 3.71 7.59 5.38
CA ALA A 112 2.49 7.10 5.99
C ALA A 112 1.33 8.09 5.83
N CYS A 113 0.14 7.56 5.59
CA CYS A 113 -1.09 8.34 5.56
C CYS A 113 -1.54 8.68 6.99
N ASN A 114 -1.67 9.97 7.27
CA ASN A 114 -2.16 10.46 8.55
C ASN A 114 -3.70 10.46 8.60
N VAL A 115 -4.22 10.48 9.83
CA VAL A 115 -5.67 10.52 10.09
C VAL A 115 -6.31 11.86 9.74
N ASP A 116 -5.51 12.93 9.67
CA ASP A 116 -5.92 14.28 9.26
C ASP A 116 -6.02 14.46 7.74
N GLY A 117 -5.74 13.40 6.97
CA GLY A 117 -5.72 13.44 5.50
C GLY A 117 -4.37 13.81 4.89
N GLY A 118 -3.35 14.11 5.70
CA GLY A 118 -1.99 14.39 5.24
C GLY A 118 -1.13 13.15 5.00
N SER A 119 0.11 13.40 4.61
CA SER A 119 1.19 12.43 4.41
C SER A 119 2.38 12.84 5.28
N THR A 120 3.07 11.87 5.88
CA THR A 120 4.24 12.16 6.73
C THR A 120 5.47 12.61 5.95
N ASN A 121 5.58 12.22 4.69
CA ASN A 121 6.72 12.55 3.84
C ASN A 121 6.25 12.69 2.38
N PRO A 122 5.48 13.75 2.09
CA PRO A 122 4.91 13.95 0.77
C PRO A 122 6.04 14.08 -0.25
N PRO A 123 5.82 13.67 -1.51
CA PRO A 123 6.78 13.95 -2.56
C PRO A 123 7.00 15.47 -2.61
N VAL A 124 8.25 15.89 -2.45
CA VAL A 124 8.64 17.29 -2.67
C VAL A 124 8.37 17.55 -4.14
N ASP A 125 7.33 18.31 -4.42
CA ASP A 125 7.15 18.92 -5.71
C ASP A 125 8.40 19.76 -5.96
N GLY A 126 9.07 19.54 -7.09
CA GLY A 126 10.26 20.31 -7.47
C GLY A 126 9.97 21.79 -7.73
N GLY A 127 8.84 22.33 -7.27
CA GLY A 127 8.62 23.75 -7.12
C GLY A 127 9.63 24.25 -6.11
N SER A 128 10.57 25.08 -6.57
CA SER A 128 11.44 25.83 -5.68
C SER A 128 10.57 26.72 -4.82
N ASP A 129 10.22 26.27 -3.62
CA ASP A 129 9.73 27.15 -2.58
C ASP A 129 10.81 28.22 -2.39
N ALA A 130 10.40 29.47 -2.58
CA ALA A 130 11.24 30.64 -2.54
C ALA A 130 12.19 30.58 -1.35
N ALA A 131 13.47 30.85 -1.62
CA ALA A 131 14.49 30.98 -0.60
C ALA A 131 13.96 31.84 0.56
N PRO A 132 14.17 31.44 1.83
CA PRO A 132 13.75 32.25 2.96
C PRO A 132 14.40 33.63 2.84
N ASP A 133 13.56 34.65 3.01
CA ASP A 133 13.91 36.06 3.08
C ASP A 133 15.33 36.28 3.64
N ALA A 134 16.24 36.68 2.77
CA ALA A 134 17.39 37.44 3.20
C ALA A 134 16.87 38.68 3.92
N PRO A 135 17.43 39.09 5.08
CA PRO A 135 16.92 40.24 5.81
C PRO A 135 16.95 41.46 4.91
N ALA A 136 15.77 42.08 4.78
CA ALA A 136 15.54 43.32 4.05
C ALA A 136 16.61 44.35 4.44
N VAL A 137 17.46 44.67 3.47
CA VAL A 137 18.21 45.92 3.48
C VAL A 137 17.20 47.03 3.18
N THR A 138 16.90 47.84 4.20
CA THR A 138 16.24 49.13 4.05
C THR A 138 17.08 50.07 3.20
N ASP A 139 16.52 50.59 2.10
CA ASP A 139 16.62 52.01 1.76
C ASP A 139 15.43 52.43 0.89
N GLY A 140 14.95 53.66 1.08
CA GLY A 140 13.63 54.13 0.71
C GLY A 140 13.44 54.65 -0.72
N GLY A 141 12.18 55.00 -1.02
CA GLY A 141 11.74 55.68 -2.24
C GLY A 141 10.50 54.99 -2.82
N ALA A 142 9.30 55.39 -2.38
CA ALA A 142 8.46 56.39 -3.05
C ALA A 142 7.74 55.85 -4.31
N ASP A 143 6.41 55.77 -4.18
CA ASP A 143 5.36 55.98 -5.18
C ASP A 143 5.40 55.19 -6.50
N ALA A 144 4.46 54.25 -6.65
CA ALA A 144 3.47 54.30 -7.74
C ALA A 144 2.45 53.15 -7.63
N SER A 145 1.19 53.55 -7.61
CA SER A 145 -0.03 52.77 -7.81
C SER A 145 0.05 51.86 -9.04
N ASP A 146 -0.51 50.65 -8.98
CA ASP A 146 -1.58 50.26 -9.91
C ASP A 146 -2.35 49.03 -9.40
N ALA A 147 -3.67 49.13 -9.47
CA ALA A 147 -4.61 48.06 -9.21
C ALA A 147 -5.02 47.47 -10.56
N GLY A 148 -4.72 46.19 -10.81
CA GLY A 148 -5.12 45.57 -12.08
C GLY A 148 -4.79 44.09 -12.18
N ASN A 149 -5.45 43.24 -11.40
CA ASN A 149 -5.52 41.80 -11.71
C ASN A 149 -6.72 41.55 -12.63
N THR A 150 -6.52 41.63 -13.94
CA THR A 150 -7.30 40.85 -14.91
C THR A 150 -6.42 40.47 -16.09
N ASN A 151 -6.28 39.16 -16.27
CA ASN A 151 -5.98 38.44 -17.51
C ASN A 151 -4.52 38.37 -17.96
N ASP A 152 -3.92 37.20 -17.75
CA ASP A 152 -3.12 36.54 -18.80
C ASP A 152 -3.39 35.02 -18.74
N ALA A 153 -4.53 34.66 -19.32
CA ALA A 153 -4.70 33.34 -19.92
C ALA A 153 -4.14 33.46 -21.35
N SER A 154 -2.93 32.96 -21.56
CA SER A 154 -2.37 32.78 -22.90
C SER A 154 -2.26 31.29 -23.20
N ASP A 155 -3.23 30.83 -23.98
CA ASP A 155 -3.00 30.20 -25.28
C ASP A 155 -2.05 29.00 -25.36
N ALA A 156 -2.65 27.80 -25.34
CA ALA A 156 -2.12 26.65 -26.08
C ALA A 156 -3.27 25.75 -26.58
N SER A 157 -3.95 26.18 -27.64
CA SER A 157 -4.60 25.25 -28.58
C SER A 157 -4.57 25.82 -29.99
N THR A 158 -3.45 25.57 -30.68
CA THR A 158 -3.31 25.76 -32.12
C THR A 158 -3.70 24.46 -32.83
N ASP A 159 -4.49 24.60 -33.90
CA ASP A 159 -4.64 23.71 -35.05
C ASP A 159 -5.11 22.27 -34.86
N ALA A 160 -6.34 22.00 -35.32
CA ALA A 160 -6.58 21.07 -36.44
C ALA A 160 -8.09 20.89 -36.67
N SER A 161 -8.67 21.51 -37.70
CA SER A 161 -9.85 21.00 -38.43
C SER A 161 -10.12 21.89 -39.65
N ASP A 162 -9.25 21.79 -40.67
CA ASP A 162 -9.65 22.15 -42.02
C ASP A 162 -9.00 21.18 -43.02
N ALA A 163 -9.73 20.89 -44.09
CA ALA A 163 -9.43 20.07 -45.27
C ALA A 163 -9.98 18.62 -45.38
N ALA A 164 -10.80 18.48 -46.44
CA ALA A 164 -11.20 17.32 -47.25
C ALA A 164 -12.57 16.71 -46.86
N ASP A 165 -13.70 16.95 -47.54
CA ASP A 165 -14.02 17.17 -48.97
C ASP A 165 -13.59 16.04 -49.92
N GLY A 166 -14.59 15.35 -50.48
CA GLY A 166 -14.53 14.60 -51.74
C GLY A 166 -14.25 13.10 -51.64
N ILE A 167 -15.29 12.25 -51.69
CA ILE A 167 -15.76 11.48 -52.89
C ILE A 167 -17.24 11.15 -52.71
#